data_AF-A0A3A8GGM8-F1
#
_entry.id   AF-A0A3A8GGM8-F1
#
_cell.length_a   1.000
_cell.length_b   1.000
_cell.length_c   1.000
_cell.angle_alpha   90.00
_cell.angle_beta   90.00
_cell.angle_gamma   90.00
#
_symmetry.space_group_name_H-M   'P 1'
#
loop_
_entity.id
_entity.type
_entity.pdbx_description
1 polymer ?
#
loop_
_entity_poly.entity_id
_entity_poly.type
_entity_poly.pdbx_seq_one_letter_code
_entity_poly.pdbx_strand_id
1 'polypeptide(L)'
;MSAWGVCALALLSQAPAKNPAPPAVPPARAVPASLTAPTNPAAPVAPPVRENGWSALTPEQRAALIADKAGSPLAERLLGMSEKFLNTPYVLSPLGEGQGVDPDPTFRLDAVDCLTFVEETLALGLAKGEPEVPALLERIRYASTPTYEDRNHLMEAQWLPNNIKKGLLVDVTRKYAKADTVSVTKTLTAHTWQSKSSMALQLPRERQPVGTFTLDMIPLDKVLEHARGVDSGTILVVMREDLPLKATRITHLGFVVQKKKRTYLRHASRGGYNRVVDEDLETFLARNARYDKWRVTGVSLFEARRPPATLASQPAPTQGSADVGTP
;
A
#
# COMPACT_ATOMS: atom_id res chain seq x y z
N MET A 1 -67.75 42.44 -41.20
CA MET A 1 -66.98 42.21 -42.44
C MET A 1 -66.01 41.06 -42.17
N SER A 2 -66.05 40.09 -43.07
CA SER A 2 -65.35 38.79 -43.09
C SER A 2 -63.92 38.85 -43.66
N ALA A 3 -63.05 37.93 -43.23
CA ALA A 3 -62.05 37.14 -44.01
C ALA A 3 -60.99 36.59 -43.01
N TRP A 4 -60.84 35.28 -42.71
CA TRP A 4 -60.33 34.12 -43.47
C TRP A 4 -58.86 34.20 -43.94
N GLY A 5 -58.06 33.19 -43.57
CA GLY A 5 -56.69 32.86 -44.05
C GLY A 5 -55.80 32.26 -42.95
N VAL A 6 -55.91 30.97 -42.58
CA VAL A 6 -55.28 29.73 -43.15
C VAL A 6 -53.76 29.58 -42.89
N CYS A 7 -53.46 28.58 -42.04
CA CYS A 7 -52.34 27.61 -41.95
C CYS A 7 -50.94 27.89 -42.52
N ALA A 8 -49.92 27.66 -41.69
CA ALA A 8 -48.86 26.65 -41.94
C ALA A 8 -48.08 26.32 -40.65
N LEU A 9 -48.20 25.08 -40.15
CA LEU A 9 -47.30 24.50 -39.15
C LEU A 9 -46.02 24.03 -39.85
N ALA A 10 -44.87 24.55 -39.43
CA ALA A 10 -43.56 24.00 -39.79
C ALA A 10 -43.04 23.13 -38.63
N LEU A 11 -43.04 21.82 -38.83
CA LEU A 11 -42.34 20.84 -37.99
C LEU A 11 -40.84 20.89 -38.32
N LEU A 12 -40.04 21.48 -37.44
CA LEU A 12 -38.59 21.36 -37.45
C LEU A 12 -38.17 20.22 -36.53
N SER A 13 -37.66 19.14 -37.14
CA SER A 13 -36.96 18.06 -36.47
C SER A 13 -35.68 18.56 -35.81
N GLN A 14 -35.57 18.46 -34.48
CA GLN A 14 -34.28 18.61 -33.79
C GLN A 14 -33.68 17.22 -33.56
N ALA A 15 -32.49 17.00 -34.13
CA ALA A 15 -31.65 15.85 -33.85
C ALA A 15 -31.14 15.89 -32.39
N PRO A 16 -30.86 14.74 -31.74
CA PRO A 16 -30.35 14.72 -30.38
C PRO A 16 -28.94 15.32 -30.33
N ALA A 17 -28.77 16.31 -29.46
CA ALA A 17 -27.48 16.92 -29.18
C ALA A 17 -26.50 15.86 -28.62
N LYS A 18 -25.34 15.71 -29.26
CA LYS A 18 -24.21 14.97 -28.70
C LYS A 18 -23.73 15.68 -27.45
N ASN A 19 -23.77 15.00 -26.31
CA ASN A 19 -23.09 15.48 -25.09
C ASN A 19 -21.59 15.66 -25.38
N PRO A 20 -20.99 16.81 -25.02
CA PRO A 20 -19.56 16.99 -25.15
C PRO A 20 -18.82 16.04 -24.18
N ALA A 21 -17.71 15.47 -24.64
CA ALA A 21 -16.81 14.70 -23.80
C ALA A 21 -16.32 15.56 -22.62
N PRO A 22 -16.17 14.99 -21.41
CA PRO A 22 -15.65 15.74 -20.27
C PRO A 22 -14.22 16.23 -20.56
N PRO A 23 -13.85 17.44 -20.09
CA PRO A 23 -12.53 17.99 -20.33
C PRO A 23 -11.46 17.10 -19.70
N ALA A 24 -10.33 16.96 -20.39
CA ALA A 24 -9.16 16.27 -19.88
C ALA A 24 -8.70 16.92 -18.56
N VAL A 25 -8.75 16.14 -17.48
CA VAL A 25 -8.25 16.55 -16.16
C VAL A 25 -6.72 16.67 -16.26
N PRO A 26 -6.13 17.83 -15.92
CA PRO A 26 -4.68 17.96 -15.88
C PRO A 26 -4.12 17.03 -14.78
N PRO A 27 -2.94 16.40 -14.98
CA PRO A 27 -2.39 15.50 -13.98
C PRO A 27 -2.13 16.25 -12.67
N ALA A 28 -2.69 15.75 -11.57
CA ALA A 28 -2.36 16.20 -10.24
C ALA A 28 -0.86 15.97 -9.97
N ARG A 29 -0.23 16.96 -9.35
CA ARG A 29 1.20 16.95 -9.04
C ARG A 29 1.45 15.85 -8.00
N ALA A 30 2.16 14.80 -8.40
CA ALA A 30 2.53 13.65 -7.58
C ALA A 30 2.99 14.04 -6.17
N VAL A 31 2.49 13.33 -5.16
CA VAL A 31 3.15 13.24 -3.85
C VAL A 31 4.59 12.81 -4.14
N PRO A 32 5.60 13.63 -3.80
CA PRO A 32 6.94 13.38 -4.32
C PRO A 32 7.51 12.12 -3.68
N ALA A 33 8.28 11.38 -4.48
CA ALA A 33 9.02 10.15 -4.17
C ALA A 33 10.00 10.22 -2.97
N SER A 34 9.92 11.25 -2.14
CA SER A 34 10.97 11.71 -1.23
C SER A 34 11.00 10.96 0.12
N LEU A 35 10.02 10.08 0.36
CA LEU A 35 10.06 9.07 1.43
C LEU A 35 10.60 7.72 0.95
N THR A 36 10.85 7.57 -0.36
CA THR A 36 11.43 6.35 -0.91
C THR A 36 12.96 6.44 -0.92
N ALA A 37 13.61 5.28 -0.94
CA ALA A 37 15.06 5.16 -1.02
C ALA A 37 15.67 5.99 -2.18
N PRO A 38 16.93 6.46 -2.08
CA PRO A 38 17.60 7.11 -3.20
C PRO A 38 17.54 6.24 -4.45
N THR A 39 17.06 6.83 -5.53
CA THR A 39 16.87 6.19 -6.82
C THR A 39 18.10 6.38 -7.68
N ASN A 40 18.60 5.32 -8.31
CA ASN A 40 19.30 5.50 -9.59
C ASN A 40 18.27 6.00 -10.62
N PRO A 41 18.62 6.92 -11.53
CA PRO A 41 17.72 7.29 -12.62
C PRO A 41 17.35 6.02 -13.39
N ALA A 42 16.09 5.61 -13.28
CA ALA A 42 15.57 4.50 -14.05
C ALA A 42 15.37 5.01 -15.48
N ALA A 43 16.02 4.36 -16.44
CA ALA A 43 15.67 4.51 -17.85
C ALA A 43 14.18 4.19 -18.03
N PRO A 44 13.48 4.78 -19.01
CA PRO A 44 12.13 4.37 -19.35
C PRO A 44 12.15 2.88 -19.68
N VAL A 45 11.45 2.08 -18.87
CA VAL A 45 11.44 0.62 -19.03
C VAL A 45 10.23 0.23 -19.87
N ALA A 46 10.48 -0.65 -20.82
CA ALA A 46 9.46 -1.22 -21.69
C ALA A 46 8.29 -1.79 -20.87
N PRO A 47 7.05 -1.72 -21.39
CA PRO A 47 5.89 -2.33 -20.73
C PRO A 47 6.17 -3.80 -20.38
N PRO A 48 5.56 -4.34 -19.31
CA PRO A 48 5.78 -5.71 -18.90
C PRO A 48 5.49 -6.66 -20.07
N VAL A 49 6.37 -7.64 -20.28
CA VAL A 49 6.29 -8.61 -21.38
C VAL A 49 5.02 -9.47 -21.32
N ARG A 50 4.39 -9.54 -20.14
CA ARG A 50 3.14 -10.28 -19.89
C ARG A 50 2.19 -9.41 -19.08
N GLU A 51 0.90 -9.48 -19.40
CA GLU A 51 -0.15 -8.89 -18.58
C GLU A 51 -0.20 -9.55 -17.19
N ASN A 52 -0.77 -8.84 -16.23
CA ASN A 52 -0.99 -9.37 -14.90
C ASN A 52 -2.18 -10.35 -14.89
N GLY A 53 -2.34 -11.07 -13.78
CA GLY A 53 -3.39 -12.06 -13.61
C GLY A 53 -4.79 -11.49 -13.34
N TRP A 54 -4.92 -10.17 -13.16
CA TRP A 54 -6.19 -9.48 -12.91
C TRP A 54 -6.83 -8.93 -14.19
N SER A 55 -6.03 -8.38 -15.10
CA SER A 55 -6.50 -7.73 -16.34
C SER A 55 -7.25 -8.68 -17.27
N ALA A 56 -6.91 -9.97 -17.25
CA ALA A 56 -7.55 -10.97 -18.07
C ALA A 56 -8.92 -11.47 -17.53
N LEU A 57 -9.31 -11.07 -16.31
CA LEU A 57 -10.54 -11.55 -15.68
C LEU A 57 -11.73 -10.64 -16.00
N THR A 58 -12.87 -11.25 -16.36
CA THR A 58 -14.15 -10.52 -16.36
C THR A 58 -14.56 -10.15 -14.92
N PRO A 59 -15.49 -9.19 -14.71
CA PRO A 59 -16.00 -8.89 -13.39
C PRO A 59 -16.53 -10.12 -12.64
N GLU A 60 -17.24 -11.02 -13.33
CA GLU A 60 -17.80 -12.24 -12.74
C GLU A 60 -16.70 -13.23 -12.34
N GLN A 61 -15.66 -13.36 -13.17
CA GLN A 61 -14.50 -14.21 -12.86
C GLN A 61 -13.71 -13.65 -11.66
N ARG A 62 -13.57 -12.33 -11.58
CA ARG A 62 -12.92 -11.65 -10.45
C ARG A 62 -13.73 -11.85 -9.17
N ALA A 63 -15.04 -11.62 -9.22
CA ALA A 63 -15.93 -11.85 -8.09
C ALA A 63 -15.85 -13.31 -7.59
N ALA A 64 -15.91 -14.26 -8.52
CA ALA A 64 -15.80 -15.68 -8.22
C ALA A 64 -14.43 -16.03 -7.61
N LEU A 65 -13.33 -15.47 -8.13
CA LEU A 65 -11.99 -15.69 -7.59
C LEU A 65 -11.86 -15.18 -6.15
N ILE A 66 -12.39 -13.99 -5.86
CA ILE A 66 -12.34 -13.42 -4.50
C ILE A 66 -13.19 -14.25 -3.54
N ALA A 67 -14.36 -14.71 -3.97
CA ALA A 67 -15.24 -15.55 -3.16
C ALA A 67 -14.72 -16.99 -2.97
N ASP A 68 -13.93 -17.49 -3.93
CA ASP A 68 -13.42 -18.86 -3.89
C ASP A 68 -12.63 -19.11 -2.60
N LYS A 69 -12.95 -20.23 -1.95
CA LYS A 69 -12.31 -20.68 -0.70
C LYS A 69 -12.17 -19.57 0.36
N ALA A 70 -13.22 -18.77 0.58
CA ALA A 70 -13.25 -17.73 1.63
C ALA A 70 -12.84 -18.24 3.03
N GLY A 71 -13.08 -19.54 3.32
CA GLY A 71 -12.71 -20.21 4.55
C GLY A 71 -11.26 -20.71 4.66
N SER A 72 -10.46 -20.70 3.59
CA SER A 72 -9.06 -21.16 3.62
C SER A 72 -8.20 -20.38 4.63
N PRO A 73 -7.07 -20.91 5.09
CA PRO A 73 -6.09 -20.15 5.86
C PRO A 73 -5.75 -18.81 5.18
N LEU A 74 -5.67 -17.72 5.96
CA LEU A 74 -5.45 -16.38 5.39
C LEU A 74 -4.16 -16.30 4.58
N ALA A 75 -3.08 -16.97 5.02
CA ALA A 75 -1.83 -17.04 4.28
C ALA A 75 -2.00 -17.62 2.86
N GLU A 76 -2.81 -18.68 2.69
CA GLU A 76 -3.10 -19.25 1.37
C GLU A 76 -3.83 -18.23 0.49
N ARG A 77 -4.83 -17.53 1.05
CA ARG A 77 -5.58 -16.49 0.33
C ARG A 77 -4.67 -15.35 -0.11
N LEU A 78 -3.81 -14.85 0.78
CA LEU A 78 -2.86 -13.78 0.45
C LEU A 78 -1.89 -14.20 -0.66
N LEU A 79 -1.42 -15.44 -0.65
CA LEU A 79 -0.54 -15.94 -1.70
C LEU A 79 -1.26 -16.05 -3.05
N GLY A 80 -2.50 -16.53 -3.06
CA GLY A 80 -3.32 -16.61 -4.27
C GLY A 80 -3.64 -15.23 -4.86
N MET A 81 -4.05 -14.27 -4.02
CA MET A 81 -4.36 -12.91 -4.46
C MET A 81 -3.11 -12.15 -4.91
N SER A 82 -2.01 -12.23 -4.14
CA SER A 82 -0.75 -11.59 -4.54
C SER A 82 -0.15 -12.17 -5.82
N GLU A 83 -0.41 -13.44 -6.14
CA GLU A 83 0.11 -14.05 -7.37
C GLU A 83 -0.51 -13.42 -8.62
N LYS A 84 -1.78 -13.01 -8.54
CA LYS A 84 -2.46 -12.31 -9.65
C LYS A 84 -1.87 -10.94 -9.94
N PHE A 85 -1.20 -10.33 -8.96
CA PHE A 85 -0.46 -9.09 -9.20
C PHE A 85 0.89 -9.29 -9.89
N LEU A 86 1.40 -10.51 -10.06
CA LEU A 86 2.67 -10.70 -10.79
C LEU A 86 2.59 -10.03 -12.17
N ASN A 87 3.64 -9.30 -12.51
CA ASN A 87 3.76 -8.43 -13.68
C ASN A 87 2.93 -7.14 -13.68
N THR A 88 2.13 -6.85 -12.65
CA THR A 88 1.46 -5.54 -12.51
C THR A 88 2.52 -4.43 -12.48
N PRO A 89 2.43 -3.42 -13.37
CA PRO A 89 3.32 -2.27 -13.41
C PRO A 89 3.50 -1.57 -12.06
N TYR A 90 4.73 -1.14 -11.78
CA TYR A 90 5.00 -0.24 -10.67
C TYR A 90 4.61 1.19 -11.05
N VAL A 91 3.68 1.79 -10.29
CA VAL A 91 3.36 3.22 -10.39
C VAL A 91 3.44 3.78 -8.98
N LEU A 92 4.19 4.86 -8.80
CA LEU A 92 4.34 5.52 -7.51
C LEU A 92 3.02 6.17 -7.09
N SER A 93 2.55 5.92 -5.86
CA SER A 93 1.34 6.51 -5.32
C SER A 93 0.11 6.30 -6.22
N PRO A 94 -0.21 5.06 -6.63
CA PRO A 94 -1.19 4.82 -7.68
C PRO A 94 -2.65 4.87 -7.19
N LEU A 95 -2.83 5.11 -5.89
CA LEU A 95 -4.12 5.21 -5.21
C LEU A 95 -4.21 6.50 -4.39
N GLY A 96 -5.41 7.07 -4.36
CA GLY A 96 -5.75 8.26 -3.58
C GLY A 96 -7.10 8.11 -2.88
N GLU A 97 -7.77 9.25 -2.67
CA GLU A 97 -9.11 9.35 -2.11
C GLU A 97 -10.19 9.51 -3.20
N GLY A 98 -9.81 9.46 -4.48
CA GLY A 98 -10.70 9.66 -5.64
C GLY A 98 -11.16 11.11 -5.84
N GLN A 99 -10.78 12.01 -4.93
CA GLN A 99 -11.11 13.43 -4.94
C GLN A 99 -10.21 14.18 -3.94
N GLY A 100 -10.28 15.52 -3.97
CA GLY A 100 -9.59 16.35 -2.97
C GLY A 100 -8.09 16.44 -3.18
N VAL A 101 -7.30 16.28 -2.11
CA VAL A 101 -5.84 16.45 -2.11
C VAL A 101 -5.15 15.44 -3.03
N ASP A 102 -5.65 14.20 -3.05
CA ASP A 102 -5.11 13.10 -3.86
C ASP A 102 -6.27 12.45 -4.65
N PRO A 103 -6.53 12.94 -5.89
CA PRO A 103 -7.67 12.49 -6.68
C PRO A 103 -7.45 11.13 -7.36
N ASP A 104 -6.33 10.46 -7.10
CA ASP A 104 -6.06 9.13 -7.66
C ASP A 104 -7.11 8.11 -7.19
N PRO A 105 -7.32 7.01 -7.94
CA PRO A 105 -8.39 6.05 -7.66
C PRO A 105 -8.30 5.45 -6.25
N THR A 106 -9.44 5.08 -5.66
CA THR A 106 -9.48 4.44 -4.34
C THR A 106 -9.09 2.96 -4.37
N PHE A 107 -9.19 2.33 -5.53
CA PHE A 107 -8.86 0.94 -5.80
C PHE A 107 -8.50 0.75 -7.27
N ARG A 108 -7.52 -0.12 -7.56
CA ARG A 108 -7.23 -0.58 -8.93
C ARG A 108 -6.53 -1.94 -8.90
N LEU A 109 -6.29 -2.53 -10.06
CA LEU A 109 -5.59 -3.83 -10.16
C LEU A 109 -4.53 -3.84 -11.28
N ASP A 110 -4.43 -2.75 -12.04
CA ASP A 110 -3.57 -2.57 -13.20
C ASP A 110 -2.26 -1.84 -12.86
N ALA A 111 -2.13 -1.23 -11.68
CA ALA A 111 -0.90 -0.60 -11.23
C ALA A 111 -0.81 -0.55 -9.70
N VAL A 112 0.38 -0.76 -9.15
CA VAL A 112 0.62 -0.74 -7.70
C VAL A 112 2.00 -0.14 -7.37
N ASP A 113 2.17 0.41 -6.17
CA ASP A 113 3.49 0.55 -5.56
C ASP A 113 3.69 -0.55 -4.50
N CYS A 114 4.76 -0.45 -3.71
CA CYS A 114 5.07 -1.49 -2.73
C CYS A 114 4.05 -1.55 -1.59
N LEU A 115 3.45 -0.43 -1.20
CA LEU A 115 2.46 -0.38 -0.14
C LEU A 115 1.08 -0.77 -0.70
N THR A 116 0.64 -0.15 -1.80
CA THR A 116 -0.70 -0.44 -2.34
C THR A 116 -0.83 -1.90 -2.78
N PHE A 117 0.25 -2.51 -3.27
CA PHE A 117 0.31 -3.95 -3.53
C PHE A 117 -0.02 -4.79 -2.29
N VAL A 118 0.58 -4.45 -1.14
CA VAL A 118 0.34 -5.16 0.11
C VAL A 118 -1.06 -4.88 0.63
N GLU A 119 -1.52 -3.63 0.61
CA GLU A 119 -2.84 -3.24 1.09
C GLU A 119 -3.98 -3.88 0.28
N GLU A 120 -3.90 -3.84 -1.06
CA GLU A 120 -4.89 -4.46 -1.93
C GLU A 120 -4.87 -5.99 -1.78
N THR A 121 -3.69 -6.61 -1.68
CA THR A 121 -3.58 -8.05 -1.41
C THR A 121 -4.22 -8.41 -0.06
N LEU A 122 -3.99 -7.62 0.98
CA LEU A 122 -4.62 -7.82 2.29
C LEU A 122 -6.13 -7.72 2.21
N ALA A 123 -6.65 -6.67 1.56
CA ALA A 123 -8.09 -6.48 1.39
C ALA A 123 -8.75 -7.64 0.62
N LEU A 124 -8.16 -8.04 -0.52
CA LEU A 124 -8.63 -9.16 -1.34
C LEU A 124 -8.54 -10.51 -0.60
N GLY A 125 -7.46 -10.72 0.17
CA GLY A 125 -7.27 -11.94 0.94
C GLY A 125 -8.19 -12.05 2.16
N LEU A 126 -8.57 -10.92 2.77
CA LEU A 126 -9.47 -10.87 3.91
C LEU A 126 -10.95 -10.96 3.49
N ALA A 127 -11.30 -10.41 2.33
CA ALA A 127 -12.67 -10.38 1.82
C ALA A 127 -13.24 -11.78 1.61
N LYS A 128 -14.51 -11.98 1.94
CA LYS A 128 -15.29 -13.18 1.58
C LYS A 128 -15.94 -13.07 0.20
N GLY A 129 -15.94 -11.88 -0.39
CA GLY A 129 -16.47 -11.59 -1.71
C GLY A 129 -16.11 -10.17 -2.12
N GLU A 130 -16.21 -9.88 -3.42
CA GLU A 130 -15.83 -8.58 -3.99
C GLU A 130 -16.48 -7.35 -3.30
N PRO A 131 -17.76 -7.38 -2.87
CA PRO A 131 -18.37 -6.23 -2.18
C PRO A 131 -17.71 -5.82 -0.87
N GLU A 132 -16.96 -6.71 -0.21
CA GLU A 132 -16.27 -6.41 1.06
C GLU A 132 -14.91 -5.70 0.84
N VAL A 133 -14.34 -5.79 -0.37
CA VAL A 133 -12.97 -5.32 -0.66
C VAL A 133 -12.80 -3.82 -0.38
N PRO A 134 -13.68 -2.91 -0.83
CA PRO A 134 -13.49 -1.48 -0.60
C PRO A 134 -13.43 -1.12 0.89
N ALA A 135 -14.36 -1.63 1.69
CA ALA A 135 -14.41 -1.35 3.13
C ALA A 135 -13.18 -1.91 3.87
N LEU A 136 -12.68 -3.07 3.47
CA LEU A 136 -11.44 -3.64 4.03
C LEU A 136 -10.22 -2.81 3.65
N LEU A 137 -10.13 -2.38 2.39
CA LEU A 137 -9.04 -1.53 1.92
C LEU A 137 -9.02 -0.18 2.65
N GLU A 138 -10.17 0.47 2.81
CA GLU A 138 -10.30 1.67 3.63
C GLU A 138 -9.85 1.42 5.07
N ARG A 139 -10.29 0.32 5.69
CA ARG A 139 -9.90 -0.03 7.05
C ARG A 139 -8.39 -0.20 7.22
N ILE A 140 -7.70 -0.69 6.19
CA ILE A 140 -6.23 -0.86 6.19
C ILE A 140 -5.51 0.47 5.98
N ARG A 141 -5.97 1.26 4.98
CA ARG A 141 -5.30 2.46 4.49
C ARG A 141 -5.39 3.65 5.42
N TYR A 142 -6.48 3.80 6.16
CA TYR A 142 -6.73 4.98 7.00
C TYR A 142 -6.62 4.65 8.48
N ALA A 143 -6.30 5.63 9.33
CA ALA A 143 -6.36 5.50 10.77
C ALA A 143 -7.83 5.39 11.21
N SER A 144 -8.67 6.33 10.74
CA SER A 144 -10.09 6.37 11.04
C SER A 144 -11.00 6.67 9.85
N THR A 145 -10.99 7.89 9.34
CA THR A 145 -11.86 8.36 8.26
C THR A 145 -11.12 8.27 6.93
N PRO A 146 -11.77 7.95 5.80
CA PRO A 146 -11.11 7.92 4.50
C PRO A 146 -10.84 9.33 3.95
N THR A 147 -10.01 10.11 4.66
CA THR A 147 -9.49 11.41 4.22
C THR A 147 -7.98 11.37 4.09
N TYR A 148 -7.41 12.27 3.30
CA TYR A 148 -5.98 12.37 3.09
C TYR A 148 -5.21 12.51 4.41
N GLU A 149 -5.67 13.34 5.35
CA GLU A 149 -4.99 13.57 6.64
C GLU A 149 -5.07 12.36 7.58
N ASP A 150 -6.12 11.54 7.45
CA ASP A 150 -6.32 10.30 8.20
C ASP A 150 -5.65 9.09 7.52
N ARG A 151 -5.10 9.22 6.31
CA ARG A 151 -4.34 8.15 5.64
C ARG A 151 -3.08 7.81 6.43
N ASN A 152 -2.76 6.52 6.48
CA ASN A 152 -1.56 6.01 7.13
C ASN A 152 -0.32 6.29 6.26
N HIS A 153 0.22 7.52 6.31
CA HIS A 153 1.36 7.94 5.49
C HIS A 153 2.71 7.39 5.96
N LEU A 154 2.88 7.21 7.27
CA LEU A 154 4.13 6.75 7.88
C LEU A 154 3.98 5.34 8.43
N MET A 155 4.88 4.43 8.01
CA MET A 155 4.76 3.01 8.34
C MET A 155 4.83 2.74 9.84
N GLU A 156 5.90 3.17 10.51
CA GLU A 156 6.11 2.90 11.94
C GLU A 156 5.26 3.75 12.88
N ALA A 157 4.87 4.95 12.44
CA ALA A 157 4.11 5.88 13.28
C ALA A 157 2.60 5.75 13.09
N GLN A 158 2.14 5.21 11.96
CA GLN A 158 0.73 5.13 11.61
C GLN A 158 0.33 3.74 11.11
N TRP A 159 0.86 3.29 9.95
CA TRP A 159 0.32 2.10 9.26
C TRP A 159 0.42 0.82 10.08
N LEU A 160 1.61 0.48 10.60
CA LEU A 160 1.84 -0.71 11.42
C LEU A 160 1.05 -0.66 12.74
N PRO A 161 1.20 0.36 13.60
CA PRO A 161 0.48 0.39 14.87
C PRO A 161 -1.04 0.45 14.70
N ASN A 162 -1.57 1.17 13.71
CA ASN A 162 -3.02 1.21 13.48
C ASN A 162 -3.56 -0.14 13.01
N ASN A 163 -2.86 -0.83 12.11
CA ASN A 163 -3.29 -2.15 11.66
C ASN A 163 -3.12 -3.25 12.73
N ILE A 164 -2.12 -3.13 13.61
CA ILE A 164 -2.01 -3.98 14.81
C ILE A 164 -3.17 -3.71 15.78
N LYS A 165 -3.46 -2.44 16.09
CA LYS A 165 -4.57 -2.05 16.97
C LYS A 165 -5.93 -2.54 16.44
N LYS A 166 -6.11 -2.55 15.12
CA LYS A 166 -7.31 -3.08 14.44
C LYS A 166 -7.38 -4.60 14.40
N GLY A 167 -6.35 -5.30 14.86
CA GLY A 167 -6.25 -6.75 14.84
C GLY A 167 -6.02 -7.33 13.43
N LEU A 168 -5.55 -6.51 12.48
CA LEU A 168 -5.27 -6.91 11.10
C LEU A 168 -3.85 -7.42 10.91
N LEU A 169 -2.92 -7.00 11.78
CA LEU A 169 -1.52 -7.41 11.76
C LEU A 169 -1.03 -7.83 13.15
N VAL A 170 0.06 -8.57 13.18
CA VAL A 170 0.87 -8.79 14.37
C VAL A 170 2.35 -8.76 14.00
N ASP A 171 3.19 -8.20 14.88
CA ASP A 171 4.64 -8.30 14.78
C ASP A 171 5.09 -9.72 15.17
N VAL A 172 5.77 -10.39 14.24
CA VAL A 172 6.31 -11.74 14.43
C VAL A 172 7.84 -11.76 14.29
N THR A 173 8.49 -10.60 14.32
CA THR A 173 9.94 -10.47 14.17
C THR A 173 10.67 -11.30 15.24
N ARG A 174 10.27 -11.16 16.51
CA ARG A 174 10.82 -11.95 17.63
C ARG A 174 10.54 -13.44 17.53
N LYS A 175 9.38 -13.85 17.00
CA LYS A 175 9.02 -15.25 16.79
C LYS A 175 10.05 -15.93 15.89
N TYR A 176 10.48 -15.26 14.82
CA TYR A 176 11.43 -15.83 13.86
C TYR A 176 12.89 -15.63 14.26
N ALA A 177 13.32 -14.41 14.60
CA ALA A 177 14.74 -14.11 14.83
C ALA A 177 15.24 -14.43 16.25
N LYS A 178 14.34 -14.66 17.22
CA LYS A 178 14.70 -15.04 18.59
C LYS A 178 15.76 -14.09 19.17
N ALA A 179 16.94 -14.61 19.52
CA ALA A 179 18.04 -13.87 20.12
C ALA A 179 18.70 -12.85 19.17
N ASP A 180 18.54 -12.99 17.85
CA ASP A 180 19.06 -12.03 16.87
C ASP A 180 18.13 -10.81 16.70
N THR A 181 17.00 -10.77 17.40
CA THR A 181 16.10 -9.63 17.34
C THR A 181 16.66 -8.45 18.13
N VAL A 182 16.74 -7.29 17.49
CA VAL A 182 17.11 -6.03 18.13
C VAL A 182 15.90 -5.09 18.21
N SER A 183 15.79 -4.34 19.30
CA SER A 183 14.81 -3.26 19.41
C SER A 183 15.41 -1.97 18.87
N VAL A 184 14.68 -1.28 18.01
CA VAL A 184 15.13 -0.04 17.37
C VAL A 184 14.02 0.99 17.40
N THR A 185 14.36 2.27 17.25
CA THR A 185 13.39 3.37 17.36
C THR A 185 13.39 4.29 16.14
N LYS A 186 12.27 4.98 15.92
CA LYS A 186 12.17 6.17 15.08
C LYS A 186 11.65 7.30 15.95
N THR A 187 12.41 8.39 16.08
CA THR A 187 11.91 9.59 16.76
C THR A 187 11.51 10.64 15.72
N LEU A 188 10.26 11.08 15.80
CA LEU A 188 9.70 12.18 15.02
C LEU A 188 9.56 13.41 15.90
N THR A 189 10.14 14.52 15.45
CA THR A 189 10.09 15.80 16.14
C THR A 189 9.58 16.89 15.19
N ALA A 190 9.27 18.07 15.73
CA ALA A 190 8.99 19.25 14.90
C ALA A 190 10.11 19.54 13.88
N HIS A 191 11.37 19.23 14.20
CA HIS A 191 12.50 19.39 13.28
C HIS A 191 12.44 18.41 12.11
N THR A 192 12.00 17.16 12.33
CA THR A 192 11.81 16.17 11.26
C THR A 192 10.87 16.68 10.18
N TRP A 193 9.81 17.39 10.58
CA TRP A 193 8.79 17.93 9.69
C TRP A 193 9.22 19.16 8.88
N GLN A 194 10.38 19.75 9.19
CA GLN A 194 10.97 20.84 8.40
C GLN A 194 11.69 20.35 7.13
N SER A 195 11.94 19.04 7.01
CA SER A 195 12.62 18.50 5.84
C SER A 195 11.75 18.60 4.57
N LYS A 196 12.38 18.83 3.41
CA LYS A 196 11.66 18.81 2.10
C LYS A 196 10.90 17.51 1.88
N SER A 197 11.46 16.38 2.32
CA SER A 197 10.82 15.06 2.18
C SER A 197 9.63 14.85 3.11
N SER A 198 9.59 15.51 4.26
CA SER A 198 8.48 15.44 5.20
C SER A 198 7.36 16.40 4.80
N MET A 199 7.71 17.64 4.42
CA MET A 199 6.75 18.66 3.97
C MET A 199 5.99 18.24 2.69
N ALA A 200 6.62 17.39 1.87
CA ALA A 200 6.02 16.74 0.72
C ALA A 200 4.69 16.01 1.02
N LEU A 201 4.51 15.50 2.24
CA LEU A 201 3.28 14.86 2.66
C LEU A 201 2.12 15.86 2.81
N GLN A 202 2.39 17.16 2.88
CA GLN A 202 1.38 18.21 2.99
C GLN A 202 0.41 18.01 4.17
N LEU A 203 0.87 17.33 5.23
CA LEU A 203 0.09 17.16 6.46
C LEU A 203 0.07 18.48 7.24
N PRO A 204 -1.10 18.95 7.69
CA PRO A 204 -1.18 20.09 8.59
C PRO A 204 -0.52 19.74 9.93
N ARG A 205 -0.05 20.75 10.66
CA ARG A 205 0.86 20.59 11.82
C ARG A 205 0.28 19.69 12.90
N GLU A 206 -1.01 19.79 13.16
CA GLU A 206 -1.76 18.99 14.13
C GLU A 206 -1.94 17.52 13.72
N ARG A 207 -1.70 17.21 12.44
CA ARG A 207 -1.76 15.86 11.87
C ARG A 207 -0.39 15.24 11.65
N GLN A 208 0.69 15.92 12.01
CA GLN A 208 2.06 15.44 11.89
C GLN A 208 2.45 14.60 13.12
N PRO A 209 2.70 13.28 12.99
CA PRO A 209 3.13 12.48 14.13
C PRO A 209 4.41 13.01 14.80
N VAL A 210 4.37 13.12 16.14
CA VAL A 210 5.52 13.44 16.99
C VAL A 210 5.58 12.41 18.09
N GLY A 211 6.78 11.90 18.38
CA GLY A 211 6.98 10.86 19.38
C GLY A 211 8.10 9.90 19.00
N THR A 212 8.29 8.89 19.83
CA THR A 212 9.25 7.81 19.61
C THR A 212 8.51 6.51 19.40
N PHE A 213 8.77 5.87 18.26
CA PHE A 213 8.10 4.65 17.82
C PHE A 213 9.11 3.51 17.82
N THR A 214 8.80 2.43 18.54
CA THR A 214 9.67 1.27 18.70
C THR A 214 9.27 0.16 17.74
N LEU A 215 10.26 -0.52 17.17
CA LEU A 215 10.11 -1.65 16.26
C LEU A 215 11.09 -2.75 16.66
N ASP A 216 10.71 -3.99 16.40
CA ASP A 216 11.62 -5.12 16.43
C ASP A 216 12.22 -5.32 15.05
N MET A 217 13.52 -5.59 14.97
CA MET A 217 14.24 -5.71 13.70
C MET A 217 15.19 -6.92 13.74
N ILE A 218 15.30 -7.60 12.60
CA ILE A 218 16.37 -8.53 12.30
C ILE A 218 17.48 -7.73 11.60
N PRO A 219 18.70 -7.64 12.16
CA PRO A 219 19.84 -7.02 11.48
C PRO A 219 20.04 -7.60 10.07
N LEU A 220 20.43 -6.76 9.11
CA LEU A 220 20.46 -7.13 7.69
C LEU A 220 21.33 -8.36 7.40
N ASP A 221 22.47 -8.46 8.09
CA ASP A 221 23.42 -9.58 8.01
C ASP A 221 22.89 -10.88 8.62
N LYS A 222 21.84 -10.81 9.45
CA LYS A 222 21.19 -11.95 10.09
C LYS A 222 19.95 -12.46 9.37
N VAL A 223 19.38 -11.72 8.42
CA VAL A 223 18.10 -12.06 7.79
C VAL A 223 18.12 -13.44 7.10
N LEU A 224 19.22 -13.77 6.41
CA LEU A 224 19.33 -15.04 5.68
C LEU A 224 19.42 -16.27 6.59
N GLU A 225 19.89 -16.11 7.83
CA GLU A 225 19.94 -17.18 8.83
C GLU A 225 18.52 -17.65 9.20
N HIS A 226 17.53 -16.75 9.15
CA HIS A 226 16.14 -17.00 9.55
C HIS A 226 15.17 -17.20 8.38
N ALA A 227 15.51 -16.72 7.18
CA ALA A 227 14.62 -16.63 6.02
C ALA A 227 13.88 -17.92 5.66
N ARG A 228 14.49 -19.08 5.89
CA ARG A 228 13.90 -20.40 5.60
C ARG A 228 12.75 -20.78 6.52
N GLY A 229 12.78 -20.29 7.75
CA GLY A 229 11.75 -20.58 8.74
C GLY A 229 10.56 -19.63 8.66
N VAL A 230 10.63 -18.56 7.86
CA VAL A 230 9.56 -17.57 7.76
C VAL A 230 8.43 -18.09 6.88
N ASP A 231 7.22 -18.11 7.42
CA ASP A 231 6.05 -18.64 6.71
C ASP A 231 5.71 -17.79 5.47
N SER A 232 5.30 -18.45 4.38
CA SER A 232 4.80 -17.76 3.19
C SER A 232 3.58 -16.90 3.53
N GLY A 233 3.50 -15.70 2.96
CA GLY A 233 2.45 -14.72 3.29
C GLY A 233 2.80 -13.80 4.46
N THR A 234 3.93 -14.02 5.14
CA THR A 234 4.51 -13.04 6.07
C THR A 234 4.91 -11.78 5.31
N ILE A 235 4.54 -10.61 5.82
CA ILE A 235 4.96 -9.31 5.31
C ILE A 235 6.36 -9.03 5.83
N LEU A 236 7.31 -8.79 4.94
CA LEU A 236 8.64 -8.30 5.26
C LEU A 236 8.70 -6.81 4.96
N VAL A 237 9.09 -6.00 5.95
CA VAL A 237 9.33 -4.56 5.77
C VAL A 237 10.82 -4.27 5.86
N VAL A 238 11.33 -3.39 4.98
CA VAL A 238 12.74 -3.04 4.89
C VAL A 238 13.02 -1.75 5.64
N MET A 239 13.94 -1.82 6.60
CA MET A 239 14.29 -0.71 7.47
C MET A 239 15.64 -0.12 7.13
N ARG A 240 15.72 1.21 7.19
CA ARG A 240 16.95 1.98 7.08
C ARG A 240 17.43 2.49 8.43
N GLU A 241 18.68 2.95 8.46
CA GLU A 241 19.19 3.70 9.62
C GLU A 241 18.29 4.91 9.92
N ASP A 242 18.25 5.30 11.19
CA ASP A 242 17.46 6.46 11.60
C ASP A 242 18.19 7.75 11.25
N LEU A 243 17.50 8.63 10.52
CA LEU A 243 17.98 9.97 10.21
C LEU A 243 16.96 11.00 10.72
N PRO A 244 17.39 12.06 11.44
CA PRO A 244 16.48 13.04 12.06
C PRO A 244 15.52 13.72 11.07
N LEU A 245 15.97 13.92 9.82
CA LEU A 245 15.23 14.59 8.75
C LEU A 245 14.46 13.62 7.84
N LYS A 246 14.38 12.33 8.18
CA LYS A 246 13.55 11.35 7.48
C LYS A 246 12.35 10.98 8.34
N ALA A 247 11.14 11.20 7.84
CA ALA A 247 9.91 10.91 8.58
C ALA A 247 9.60 9.41 8.70
N THR A 248 10.35 8.55 8.02
CA THR A 248 10.25 7.10 8.16
C THR A 248 11.61 6.43 7.99
N ARG A 249 11.81 5.28 8.63
CA ARG A 249 12.90 4.33 8.40
C ARG A 249 12.50 3.24 7.42
N ILE A 250 11.20 2.96 7.28
CA ILE A 250 10.70 1.89 6.42
C ILE A 250 10.56 2.41 5.01
N THR A 251 11.21 1.75 4.05
CA THR A 251 11.26 2.25 2.66
C THR A 251 10.71 1.27 1.63
N HIS A 252 10.43 0.04 2.04
CA HIS A 252 9.95 -1.00 1.14
C HIS A 252 9.28 -2.14 1.91
N LEU A 253 8.44 -2.90 1.23
CA LEU A 253 7.79 -4.08 1.79
C LEU A 253 7.34 -5.06 0.70
N GLY A 254 7.00 -6.27 1.11
CA GLY A 254 6.45 -7.32 0.26
C GLY A 254 6.11 -8.57 1.07
N PHE A 255 5.66 -9.62 0.39
CA PHE A 255 5.36 -10.91 1.02
C PHE A 255 6.52 -11.88 0.86
N VAL A 256 6.87 -12.57 1.94
CA VAL A 256 7.76 -13.73 1.89
C VAL A 256 7.03 -14.86 1.16
N VAL A 257 7.70 -15.49 0.21
CA VAL A 257 7.17 -16.64 -0.55
C VAL A 257 8.23 -17.74 -0.57
N GLN A 258 7.93 -18.87 0.07
CA GLN A 258 8.76 -20.07 0.00
C GLN A 258 8.43 -20.83 -1.29
N LYS A 259 9.44 -21.11 -2.12
CA LYS A 259 9.30 -21.97 -3.30
C LYS A 259 10.41 -23.01 -3.30
N LYS A 260 10.03 -24.28 -3.17
CA LYS A 260 10.98 -25.41 -3.05
C LYS A 260 12.02 -25.09 -1.96
N LYS A 261 13.30 -25.13 -2.33
CA LYS A 261 14.44 -24.78 -1.47
C LYS A 261 14.90 -23.34 -1.69
N ARG A 262 14.04 -22.37 -2.02
CA ARG A 262 14.39 -20.93 -2.14
C ARG A 262 13.33 -20.03 -1.50
N THR A 263 13.78 -18.90 -0.96
CA THR A 263 12.92 -17.90 -0.34
C THR A 263 12.92 -16.68 -1.24
N TYR A 264 11.73 -16.18 -1.55
CA TYR A 264 11.51 -15.04 -2.41
C TYR A 264 10.82 -13.93 -1.63
N LEU A 265 11.06 -12.70 -2.05
CA LEU A 265 10.21 -11.58 -1.73
C LEU A 265 9.32 -11.30 -2.94
N ARG A 266 8.01 -11.44 -2.78
CA ARG A 266 7.03 -10.94 -3.73
C ARG A 266 6.76 -9.48 -3.44
N HIS A 267 7.12 -8.59 -4.35
CA HIS A 267 6.93 -7.15 -4.14
C HIS A 267 6.78 -6.38 -5.44
N ALA A 268 6.09 -5.24 -5.39
CA ALA A 268 6.12 -4.24 -6.45
C ALA A 268 7.51 -3.58 -6.47
N SER A 269 8.29 -3.80 -7.52
CA SER A 269 9.66 -3.31 -7.61
C SER A 269 9.74 -2.16 -8.61
N ARG A 270 10.22 -1.00 -8.15
CA ARG A 270 10.51 0.14 -9.02
C ARG A 270 11.81 -0.08 -9.80
N GLY A 271 12.95 -0.10 -9.11
CA GLY A 271 14.27 -0.24 -9.75
C GLY A 271 14.53 -1.64 -10.31
N GLY A 272 14.91 -1.73 -11.58
CA GLY A 272 15.33 -2.97 -12.24
C GLY A 272 14.20 -3.78 -12.88
N TYR A 273 13.02 -3.85 -12.24
CA TYR A 273 11.89 -4.65 -12.75
C TYR A 273 10.66 -3.83 -13.19
N ASN A 274 10.38 -2.69 -12.54
CA ASN A 274 9.21 -1.82 -12.77
C ASN A 274 7.85 -2.54 -12.76
N ARG A 275 7.73 -3.59 -11.94
CA ARG A 275 6.52 -4.40 -11.80
C ARG A 275 6.57 -5.23 -10.53
N VAL A 276 5.47 -5.90 -10.19
CA VAL A 276 5.45 -6.94 -9.15
C VAL A 276 6.20 -8.17 -9.62
N VAL A 277 7.16 -8.61 -8.82
CA VAL A 277 8.03 -9.76 -9.10
C VAL A 277 8.19 -10.62 -7.87
N ASP A 278 8.52 -11.90 -8.10
CA ASP A 278 9.14 -12.75 -7.09
C ASP A 278 10.65 -12.65 -7.24
N GLU A 279 11.29 -11.82 -6.41
CA GLU A 279 12.74 -11.68 -6.38
C GLU A 279 13.35 -12.63 -5.35
N ASP A 280 14.44 -13.30 -5.69
CA ASP A 280 15.17 -14.13 -4.73
C ASP A 280 15.67 -13.28 -3.56
N LEU A 281 15.39 -13.71 -2.31
CA LEU A 281 15.61 -12.88 -1.14
C LEU A 281 17.09 -12.57 -0.91
N GLU A 282 17.99 -13.52 -1.16
CA GLU A 282 19.44 -13.29 -1.05
C GLU A 282 19.91 -12.21 -2.03
N THR A 283 19.45 -12.31 -3.29
CA THR A 283 19.73 -11.29 -4.31
C THR A 283 19.18 -9.92 -3.91
N PHE A 284 17.95 -9.87 -3.40
CA PHE A 284 17.30 -8.65 -2.91
C PHE A 284 18.10 -8.00 -1.77
N LEU A 285 18.50 -8.78 -0.77
CA LEU A 285 19.24 -8.29 0.40
C LEU A 285 20.66 -7.85 0.01
N ALA A 286 21.35 -8.60 -0.84
CA ALA A 286 22.66 -8.25 -1.36
C ALA A 286 22.65 -6.94 -2.16
N ARG A 287 21.58 -6.67 -2.93
CA ARG A 287 21.39 -5.37 -3.59
C ARG A 287 21.17 -4.26 -2.56
N ASN A 288 20.33 -4.50 -1.56
CA ASN A 288 20.02 -3.49 -0.53
C ASN A 288 21.22 -3.17 0.38
N ALA A 289 22.12 -4.12 0.62
CA ALA A 289 23.35 -3.91 1.39
C ALA A 289 24.33 -2.92 0.72
N ARG A 290 24.17 -2.64 -0.58
CA ARG A 290 25.02 -1.70 -1.33
C ARG A 290 24.66 -0.23 -1.16
N TYR A 291 23.51 0.09 -0.53
CA TYR A 291 23.15 1.48 -0.27
C TYR A 291 24.03 2.06 0.84
N ASP A 292 24.80 3.09 0.52
CA ASP A 292 25.77 3.75 1.39
C ASP A 292 25.25 5.08 1.98
N LYS A 293 24.48 5.86 1.21
CA LYS A 293 23.97 7.18 1.63
C LYS A 293 22.86 7.15 2.69
N TRP A 294 22.04 6.11 2.66
CA TRP A 294 21.00 5.88 3.66
C TRP A 294 20.86 4.38 3.82
N ARG A 295 21.62 3.79 4.73
CA ARG A 295 21.88 2.35 4.76
C ARG A 295 20.64 1.56 5.13
N VAL A 296 20.41 0.42 4.47
CA VAL A 296 19.45 -0.58 4.95
C VAL A 296 20.09 -1.29 6.14
N THR A 297 19.41 -1.30 7.29
CA THR A 297 19.94 -1.83 8.56
C THR A 297 19.32 -3.16 8.95
N GLY A 298 18.15 -3.50 8.40
CA GLY A 298 17.48 -4.75 8.70
C GLY A 298 16.07 -4.84 8.15
N VAL A 299 15.33 -5.83 8.63
CA VAL A 299 13.93 -6.05 8.27
C VAL A 299 13.09 -6.37 9.50
N SER A 300 11.80 -6.11 9.43
CA SER A 300 10.81 -6.62 10.40
C SER A 300 9.81 -7.52 9.69
N LEU A 301 9.17 -8.41 10.45
CA LEU A 301 8.25 -9.41 9.93
C LEU A 301 6.88 -9.25 10.59
N PHE A 302 5.82 -9.20 9.78
CA PHE A 302 4.44 -9.10 10.23
C PHE A 302 3.56 -10.18 9.61
N GLU A 303 2.68 -10.77 10.40
CA GLU A 303 1.66 -11.70 9.89
C GLU A 303 0.29 -11.02 9.88
N ALA A 304 -0.45 -11.22 8.78
CA ALA A 304 -1.83 -10.78 8.69
C ALA A 304 -2.73 -11.64 9.58
N ARG A 305 -3.76 -11.01 10.16
CA ARG A 305 -4.75 -11.65 11.00
C ARG A 305 -6.15 -11.31 10.51
N ARG A 306 -7.06 -12.26 10.67
CA ARG A 306 -8.48 -11.95 10.58
C ARG A 306 -8.86 -11.19 11.85
N PRO A 307 -9.47 -10.00 11.73
CA PRO A 307 -9.94 -9.29 12.90
C PRO A 307 -11.03 -10.15 13.56
N PRO A 308 -11.14 -10.15 14.90
CA PRO A 308 -12.27 -10.74 15.61
C PRO A 308 -13.60 -10.25 15.01
N ALA A 309 -14.63 -11.10 14.99
CA ALA A 309 -15.94 -10.75 14.41
C ALA A 309 -16.55 -9.47 15.01
N THR A 310 -16.19 -9.13 16.25
CA THR A 310 -16.59 -7.92 16.97
C THR A 310 -15.91 -6.64 16.47
N LEU A 311 -14.76 -6.73 15.80
CA LEU A 311 -14.03 -5.59 15.23
C LEU A 311 -14.46 -5.30 13.79
N ALA A 312 -14.98 -6.29 13.06
CA ALA A 312 -15.54 -6.11 11.72
C ALA A 312 -16.77 -5.18 11.70
N SER A 313 -17.44 -5.02 12.84
CA SER A 313 -18.61 -4.15 13.05
C SER A 313 -18.30 -2.84 13.76
N GLN A 314 -17.06 -2.61 14.22
CA GLN A 314 -16.70 -1.36 14.89
C GLN A 314 -16.23 -0.32 13.87
N PRO A 315 -16.82 0.90 13.86
CA PRO A 315 -16.23 2.03 13.16
C PRO A 315 -14.81 2.24 13.70
N ALA A 316 -13.94 2.76 12.85
CA ALA A 316 -12.57 3.03 13.26
C ALA A 316 -12.55 3.94 14.50
N PRO A 317 -11.65 3.71 15.47
CA PRO A 317 -11.66 4.46 16.71
C PRO A 317 -11.52 5.96 16.40
N THR A 318 -12.49 6.74 16.87
CA THR A 318 -12.42 8.20 16.89
C THR A 318 -11.21 8.63 17.73
N GLN A 319 -10.59 9.75 17.32
CA GLN A 319 -9.32 10.26 17.84
C GLN A 319 -9.14 10.01 19.34
N GLY A 320 -8.32 9.01 19.67
CA GLY A 320 -7.71 8.91 20.96
C GLY A 320 -6.44 9.74 20.90
N SER A 321 -6.44 10.87 21.61
CA SER A 321 -5.23 11.56 22.04
C SER A 321 -4.13 10.53 22.29
N ALA A 322 -2.98 10.71 21.66
CA ALA A 322 -1.79 10.06 22.17
C ALA A 322 -1.68 10.52 23.63
N ASP A 323 -1.98 9.64 24.57
CA ASP A 323 -1.47 9.77 25.93
C ASP A 323 0.04 9.69 25.78
N VAL A 324 0.63 10.86 25.60
CA VAL A 324 2.05 11.10 25.83
C VAL A 324 2.23 10.80 27.30
N GLY A 325 2.77 9.62 27.60
CA GLY A 325 3.24 9.30 28.93
C GLY A 325 4.17 10.43 29.39
N THR A 326 3.71 11.17 30.39
CA THR A 326 4.49 12.11 31.19
C THR A 326 5.43 11.30 32.10
N PRO A 327 6.57 11.88 32.49
CA PRO A 327 7.95 11.44 32.24
C PRO A 327 8.36 10.05 32.75
#